data_AF-X1PYE3-F1
#
_entry.id   AF-X1PYE3-F1
#
_cell.length_a   1.000
_cell.length_b   1.000
_cell.length_c   1.000
_cell.angle_alpha   90.00
_cell.angle_beta   90.00
_cell.angle_gamma   90.00
#
_symmetry.space_group_name_H-M   'P 1'
#
loop_
_entity.id
_entity.type
_entity.pdbx_description
1 polymer ?
#
loop_
_entity_poly.entity_id
_entity_poly.type
_entity_poly.pdbx_seq_one_letter_code
_entity_poly.pdbx_strand_id
1 'polypeptide(L)'
;DLEKRENERIEKAGYKNFFIKGIYPLLKSKSNGECTFLTKDNLCKIYKIRPATCRLQPFTISEYDFEEEKLIVSVPDFMLSTCKGFHKGEMDRKILIEVAKVAEEIFDDLKNFFSKMTGLPRDSTQNIKNIMDTL
;
A
#
# COMPACT_ATOMS: atom_id res chain seq x y z
N ASP A 1 -2.98 -11.57 -7.71
CA ASP A 1 -4.15 -10.69 -7.51
C ASP A 1 -4.35 -10.53 -6.02
N LEU A 2 -3.55 -9.60 -5.49
CA LEU A 2 -3.53 -9.22 -4.09
C LEU A 2 -4.87 -8.60 -3.70
N GLU A 3 -5.38 -7.70 -4.54
CA GLU A 3 -6.68 -7.03 -4.36
C GLU A 3 -7.79 -8.05 -4.12
N LYS A 4 -7.99 -8.99 -5.05
CA LYS A 4 -9.07 -9.97 -4.94
C LYS A 4 -9.03 -10.73 -3.61
N ARG A 5 -7.85 -11.21 -3.22
CA ARG A 5 -7.66 -11.97 -1.97
C ARG A 5 -7.96 -11.13 -0.73
N GLU A 6 -7.56 -9.86 -0.73
CA GLU A 6 -7.80 -8.96 0.40
C GLU A 6 -9.26 -8.53 0.48
N ASN A 7 -9.91 -8.30 -0.66
CA ASN A 7 -11.32 -7.98 -0.74
C ASN A 7 -12.18 -9.13 -0.18
N GLU A 8 -11.91 -10.36 -0.60
CA GLU A 8 -12.60 -11.55 -0.10
C GLU A 8 -12.47 -11.71 1.43
N ARG A 9 -11.31 -11.39 2.01
CA ARG A 9 -11.10 -11.47 3.47
C ARG A 9 -11.97 -10.46 4.22
N ILE A 10 -12.07 -9.23 3.72
CA ILE A 10 -12.84 -8.17 4.37
C ILE A 10 -14.36 -8.39 4.15
N GLU A 11 -14.76 -8.91 2.98
CA GLU A 11 -16.13 -9.32 2.71
C GLU A 11 -16.59 -10.49 3.60
N LYS A 12 -15.73 -11.51 3.78
CA LYS A 12 -15.98 -12.62 4.73
C LYS A 12 -16.14 -12.15 6.17
N ALA A 13 -15.53 -11.02 6.53
CA ALA A 13 -15.71 -10.39 7.85
C ALA A 13 -17.01 -9.54 7.95
N GLY A 14 -17.86 -9.54 6.91
CA GLY A 14 -19.18 -8.90 6.92
C GLY A 14 -19.21 -7.47 6.39
N TYR A 15 -18.09 -6.94 5.90
CA TYR A 15 -18.03 -5.58 5.36
C TYR A 15 -18.34 -5.59 3.85
N LYS A 16 -19.06 -4.57 3.36
CA LYS A 16 -19.44 -4.43 1.95
C LYS A 16 -19.26 -2.99 1.48
N ASN A 17 -19.13 -2.79 0.17
CA ASN A 17 -19.06 -1.47 -0.48
C ASN A 17 -17.92 -0.56 0.02
N PHE A 18 -16.75 -1.12 0.33
CA PHE A 18 -15.68 -0.42 1.05
C PHE A 18 -14.44 -0.10 0.21
N PHE A 19 -14.39 -0.50 -1.07
CA PHE A 19 -13.31 -0.16 -2.00
C PHE A 19 -13.71 0.84 -3.07
N ILE A 20 -12.72 1.60 -3.52
CA ILE A 20 -12.74 2.36 -4.77
C ILE A 20 -11.92 1.57 -5.78
N LYS A 21 -12.52 1.22 -6.93
CA LYS A 21 -11.79 0.57 -8.03
C LYS A 21 -10.76 1.55 -8.59
N GLY A 22 -9.54 1.06 -8.81
CA GLY A 22 -8.44 1.79 -9.42
C GLY A 22 -7.28 0.84 -9.71
N ILE A 23 -6.17 1.36 -10.25
CA ILE A 23 -4.92 0.58 -10.40
C ILE A 23 -4.38 0.18 -9.02
N TYR A 24 -4.70 0.98 -8.00
CA TYR A 24 -4.39 0.73 -6.61
C TYR A 24 -5.67 0.80 -5.76
N PRO A 25 -6.16 -0.31 -5.20
CA PRO A 25 -7.41 -0.32 -4.46
C PRO A 25 -7.28 0.47 -3.16
N LEU A 26 -8.03 1.56 -3.08
CA LEU A 26 -8.13 2.39 -1.87
C LEU A 26 -9.41 2.06 -1.12
N LEU A 27 -9.32 2.07 0.21
CA LEU A 27 -10.51 2.03 1.06
C LEU A 27 -11.27 3.35 0.93
N LYS A 28 -12.61 3.26 0.90
CA LYS A 28 -13.46 4.46 0.85
C LYS A 28 -13.30 5.32 2.09
N SER A 29 -13.34 6.62 1.86
CA SER A 29 -13.59 7.61 2.91
C SER A 29 -15.08 7.88 3.08
N LYS A 30 -15.45 8.29 4.29
CA LYS A 30 -16.72 8.96 4.61
C LYS A 30 -16.74 10.34 3.92
N SER A 31 -17.90 10.98 3.90
CA SER A 31 -18.07 12.31 3.30
C SER A 31 -17.20 13.40 3.94
N ASN A 32 -16.79 13.23 5.20
CA ASN A 32 -15.90 14.15 5.90
C ASN A 32 -14.39 13.85 5.68
N GLY A 33 -14.06 12.93 4.77
CA GLY A 33 -12.68 12.56 4.45
C GLY A 33 -12.08 11.46 5.34
N GLU A 34 -12.71 11.10 6.47
CA GLU A 34 -12.23 10.03 7.33
C GLU A 34 -12.37 8.65 6.67
N CYS A 35 -11.47 7.72 6.99
CA CYS A 35 -11.62 6.32 6.56
C CYS A 35 -12.95 5.71 7.06
N THR A 36 -13.66 4.95 6.22
CA THR A 36 -14.92 4.27 6.58
C THR A 36 -14.78 3.26 7.73
N PHE A 37 -13.55 2.82 8.02
CA PHE A 37 -13.21 1.91 9.11
C PHE A 37 -12.75 2.61 10.40
N LEU A 38 -12.65 3.94 10.41
CA LEU A 38 -12.31 4.71 11.59
C LEU A 38 -13.49 4.76 12.59
N THR A 39 -13.23 4.25 13.78
CA THR A 39 -14.14 4.30 14.94
C THR A 39 -14.03 5.64 15.67
N LYS A 40 -14.99 5.94 16.55
CA LYS A 40 -14.99 7.17 17.36
C LYS A 40 -13.80 7.27 18.31
N ASP A 41 -13.21 6.14 18.68
CA ASP A 41 -12.06 6.05 19.57
C ASP A 41 -10.72 6.16 18.83
N ASN A 42 -10.73 6.61 17.56
CA ASN A 42 -9.57 6.68 16.67
C ASN A 42 -8.89 5.33 16.38
N LEU A 43 -9.66 4.23 16.46
CA LEU A 43 -9.19 2.88 16.13
C LEU A 43 -9.75 2.41 14.78
N CYS A 44 -9.03 1.51 14.12
CA CYS A 44 -9.48 0.86 12.89
C CYS A 44 -10.28 -0.41 13.21
N LYS A 45 -11.55 -0.47 12.81
CA LYS A 45 -12.42 -1.64 13.06
C LYS A 45 -12.00 -2.93 12.31
N ILE A 46 -11.14 -2.81 11.30
CA ILE A 46 -10.58 -3.94 10.54
C ILE A 46 -9.07 -4.10 10.72
N TYR A 47 -8.47 -3.55 11.78
CA TYR A 47 -7.02 -3.50 11.94
C TYR A 47 -6.30 -4.85 11.67
N LYS A 48 -6.88 -5.97 12.15
CA LYS A 48 -6.31 -7.32 11.99
C LYS A 48 -6.37 -7.86 10.54
N ILE A 49 -7.26 -7.33 9.72
CA ILE A 49 -7.48 -7.77 8.33
C ILE A 49 -7.29 -6.61 7.33
N ARG A 50 -6.59 -5.56 7.75
CA ARG A 50 -6.30 -4.39 6.92
C ARG A 50 -5.55 -4.81 5.65
N PRO A 51 -5.90 -4.26 4.48
CA PRO A 51 -5.24 -4.60 3.21
C PRO A 51 -3.78 -4.13 3.22
N ALA A 52 -2.97 -4.65 2.29
CA ALA A 52 -1.57 -4.32 2.11
C ALA A 52 -1.37 -2.80 1.99
N THR A 53 -2.22 -2.13 1.23
CA THR A 53 -2.18 -0.67 1.05
C THR A 53 -2.29 0.08 2.39
N CYS A 54 -3.12 -0.40 3.32
CA CYS A 54 -3.22 0.14 4.68
C CYS A 54 -2.09 -0.29 5.61
N ARG A 55 -1.50 -1.48 5.41
CA ARG A 55 -0.32 -1.93 6.17
C ARG A 55 0.93 -1.12 5.81
N LEU A 56 1.00 -0.64 4.57
CA LEU A 56 2.14 0.13 4.07
C LEU A 56 2.16 1.55 4.66
N GLN A 57 1.00 2.15 4.93
CA GLN A 57 0.92 3.50 5.48
C GLN A 57 1.70 3.62 6.81
N PRO A 58 2.48 4.70 7.04
CA PRO A 58 2.55 5.93 6.24
C PRO A 58 3.56 5.91 5.08
N PHE A 59 4.14 4.75 4.75
CA PHE A 59 5.14 4.63 3.70
C PHE A 59 4.50 4.53 2.31
N THR A 60 5.29 4.88 1.30
CA THR A 60 5.00 4.73 -0.12
C THR A 60 6.21 4.11 -0.81
N ILE A 61 6.00 3.31 -1.85
CA ILE A 61 7.07 2.88 -2.75
C ILE A 61 7.44 4.10 -3.59
N SER A 62 8.65 4.64 -3.41
CA SER A 62 9.05 5.88 -4.06
C SER A 62 9.94 5.63 -5.28
N GLU A 63 10.85 4.66 -5.19
CA GLU A 63 11.86 4.43 -6.21
C GLU A 63 12.20 2.93 -6.33
N TYR A 64 12.79 2.57 -7.46
CA TYR A 64 13.41 1.28 -7.69
C TYR A 64 14.86 1.50 -8.13
N ASP A 65 15.80 1.02 -7.32
CA ASP A 65 17.22 0.99 -7.67
C ASP A 65 17.48 -0.22 -8.58
N PHE A 66 17.81 0.05 -9.84
CA PHE A 66 18.07 -0.99 -10.84
C PHE A 66 19.46 -1.60 -10.72
N GLU A 67 20.43 -0.91 -10.12
CA GLU A 67 21.78 -1.45 -9.95
C GLU A 67 21.80 -2.44 -8.79
N GLU A 68 21.11 -2.11 -7.71
CA GLU A 68 21.06 -2.91 -6.49
C GLU A 68 19.82 -3.83 -6.41
N GLU A 69 18.91 -3.73 -7.37
CA GLU A 69 17.61 -4.42 -7.41
C GLU A 69 16.78 -4.21 -6.13
N LYS A 70 16.71 -2.96 -5.65
CA LYS A 70 16.06 -2.61 -4.37
C LYS A 70 14.86 -1.70 -4.55
N LEU A 71 13.79 -2.03 -3.84
CA LEU A 71 12.66 -1.12 -3.64
C LEU A 71 12.99 -0.12 -2.53
N ILE A 72 12.85 1.17 -2.84
CA ILE A 72 12.99 2.24 -1.87
C ILE A 72 11.58 2.63 -1.42
N VAL A 73 11.37 2.57 -0.10
CA VAL A 73 10.16 3.08 0.54
C VAL A 73 10.49 4.31 1.35
N SER A 74 9.64 5.33 1.23
CA SER A 74 9.80 6.59 1.93
C SER A 74 8.47 7.05 2.54
N VAL A 75 8.54 8.05 3.40
CA VAL A 75 7.36 8.74 3.90
C VAL A 75 7.23 10.03 3.10
N PRO A 76 6.04 10.36 2.55
CA PRO A 76 5.83 11.61 1.83
C PRO A 76 6.16 12.85 2.68
N ASP A 77 6.78 13.86 2.09
CA ASP A 77 7.24 15.09 2.77
C ASP A 77 6.12 15.83 3.53
N PHE A 78 4.90 15.84 2.98
CA PHE A 78 3.77 16.46 3.65
C PHE A 78 3.43 15.76 4.98
N MET A 79 3.68 14.45 5.11
CA MET A 79 3.46 13.73 6.36
C MET A 79 4.57 14.01 7.37
N LEU A 80 5.82 14.13 6.92
CA LEU A 80 6.95 14.53 7.77
C LEU A 80 6.71 15.91 8.41
N SER A 81 6.07 16.83 7.68
CA SER A 81 5.78 18.19 8.14
C SER A 81 4.47 18.33 8.96
N THR A 82 3.50 17.43 8.81
CA THR A 82 2.18 17.56 9.45
C THR A 82 1.97 16.67 10.67
N CYS A 83 2.61 15.50 10.71
CA CYS A 83 2.42 14.55 11.80
C CYS A 83 3.44 14.82 12.92
N LYS A 84 2.93 15.30 14.07
CA LYS A 84 3.72 15.61 15.28
C LYS A 84 4.44 14.40 15.89
N GLY A 85 4.09 13.20 15.46
CA GLY A 85 4.73 11.95 15.89
C GLY A 85 6.01 11.60 15.12
N PHE A 86 6.23 12.16 13.93
CA PHE A 86 7.51 11.94 13.23
C PHE A 86 8.68 12.57 13.99
N HIS A 87 9.83 11.91 13.90
CA HIS A 87 11.05 12.23 14.64
C HIS A 87 10.93 12.14 16.17
N LYS A 88 9.86 11.52 16.69
CA LYS A 88 9.71 11.21 18.12
C LYS A 88 9.93 9.72 18.36
N GLY A 89 10.99 9.39 19.09
CA GLY A 89 11.33 8.03 19.46
C GLY A 89 12.02 7.24 18.35
N GLU A 90 12.07 5.92 18.54
CA GLU A 90 12.70 4.98 17.62
C GLU A 90 11.64 4.11 16.93
N MET A 91 11.92 3.73 15.69
CA MET A 91 11.03 2.84 14.93
C MET A 91 11.31 1.38 15.28
N ASP A 92 10.27 0.64 15.66
CA ASP A 92 10.40 -0.80 15.91
C ASP A 92 10.83 -1.52 14.63
N ARG A 93 11.92 -2.28 14.70
CA ARG A 93 12.45 -3.09 13.60
C ARG A 93 11.40 -4.05 13.03
N LYS A 94 10.45 -4.54 13.85
CA LYS A 94 9.35 -5.39 13.37
C LYS A 94 8.43 -4.66 12.41
N ILE A 95 8.19 -3.37 12.63
CA ILE A 95 7.39 -2.53 11.73
C ILE A 95 8.12 -2.37 10.40
N LEU A 96 9.43 -2.09 10.43
CA LEU A 96 10.24 -1.99 9.20
C LEU A 96 10.20 -3.28 8.37
N ILE A 97 10.26 -4.44 9.03
CA ILE A 97 10.16 -5.75 8.36
C ILE A 97 8.75 -5.96 7.77
N GLU A 98 7.69 -5.56 8.48
CA GLU A 98 6.32 -5.64 7.95
C GLU A 98 6.16 -4.74 6.71
N VAL A 99 6.66 -3.50 6.78
CA VAL A 99 6.62 -2.52 5.69
C VAL A 99 7.35 -3.05 4.45
N ALA A 100 8.57 -3.57 4.61
CA ALA A 100 9.34 -4.14 3.50
C ALA A 100 8.59 -5.28 2.79
N LYS A 101 8.08 -6.25 3.58
CA LYS A 101 7.32 -7.39 3.03
C LYS A 101 6.06 -6.94 2.30
N VAL A 102 5.35 -5.97 2.86
CA VAL A 102 4.12 -5.46 2.26
C VAL A 102 4.40 -4.68 0.97
N ALA A 103 5.47 -3.88 0.94
CA ALA A 103 5.91 -3.20 -0.26
C ALA A 103 6.26 -4.19 -1.37
N GLU A 104 6.98 -5.27 -1.05
CA GLU A 104 7.28 -6.36 -1.98
C GLU A 104 6.01 -7.06 -2.48
N GLU A 105 5.06 -7.40 -1.60
CA GLU A 105 3.77 -8.01 -1.98
C GLU A 105 3.00 -7.13 -2.99
N ILE A 106 2.96 -5.83 -2.73
CA ILE A 106 2.32 -4.84 -3.61
C ILE A 106 3.03 -4.77 -4.95
N PHE A 107 4.35 -4.60 -4.93
CA PHE A 107 5.15 -4.43 -6.13
C PHE A 107 5.13 -5.68 -7.01
N ASP A 108 5.10 -6.87 -6.40
CA ASP A 108 4.92 -8.13 -7.09
C ASP A 108 3.59 -8.20 -7.87
N ASP A 109 2.49 -7.79 -7.22
CA ASP A 109 1.18 -7.77 -7.86
C ASP A 109 1.12 -6.74 -8.99
N LEU A 110 1.76 -5.57 -8.83
CA LEU A 110 1.91 -4.57 -9.89
C LEU A 110 2.71 -5.11 -11.08
N LYS A 111 3.83 -5.82 -10.84
CA LYS A 111 4.60 -6.45 -11.92
C LYS A 111 3.75 -7.44 -12.71
N ASN A 112 2.94 -8.25 -12.03
CA ASN A 112 2.01 -9.17 -12.67
C ASN A 112 0.91 -8.45 -13.47
N PHE A 113 0.37 -7.36 -12.93
CA PHE A 113 -0.66 -6.55 -13.58
C PHE A 113 -0.14 -5.87 -14.85
N PHE A 114 0.98 -5.15 -14.76
CA PHE A 114 1.57 -4.44 -15.89
C PHE A 114 2.11 -5.40 -16.96
N SER A 115 2.64 -6.56 -16.57
CA SER A 115 3.06 -7.58 -17.54
C SER A 115 1.87 -8.08 -18.38
N LYS A 116 0.71 -8.33 -17.75
CA LYS A 116 -0.52 -8.70 -18.45
C LYS A 116 -1.07 -7.56 -19.33
N MET A 117 -0.98 -6.32 -18.85
CA MET A 117 -1.49 -5.15 -19.57
C MET A 117 -0.66 -4.80 -20.80
N THR A 118 0.67 -4.84 -20.66
CA THR A 118 1.62 -4.37 -21.68
C THR A 118 2.16 -5.48 -22.57
N GLY A 119 2.06 -6.74 -22.13
CA GLY A 119 2.70 -7.89 -22.76
C GLY A 119 4.22 -7.98 -22.52
N LEU A 120 4.80 -7.04 -21.76
CA LEU A 120 6.22 -7.06 -21.42
C LEU A 120 6.52 -8.14 -20.36
N PRO A 121 7.75 -8.70 -20.32
CA PRO A 121 8.16 -9.58 -19.25
C PRO A 121 8.06 -8.89 -17.88
N ARG A 122 7.59 -9.65 -16.89
CA ARG A 122 7.33 -9.20 -15.50
C ARG A 122 8.46 -8.36 -14.91
N ASP A 123 9.71 -8.82 -15.06
CA ASP A 123 10.90 -8.21 -14.47
C ASP A 123 11.73 -7.41 -15.48
N SER A 124 11.18 -7.12 -16.67
CA SER A 124 11.87 -6.26 -17.62
C SER A 124 11.97 -4.83 -17.12
N THR A 125 13.10 -4.17 -17.40
CA THR A 125 13.35 -2.78 -17.02
C THR A 125 12.22 -1.85 -17.45
N GLN A 126 11.70 -2.02 -18.67
CA GLN A 126 10.60 -1.20 -19.17
C GLN A 126 9.31 -1.43 -18.39
N ASN A 127 9.00 -2.67 -18.01
CA ASN A 127 7.82 -2.96 -17.21
C ASN A 127 7.93 -2.34 -15.81
N ILE A 128 9.11 -2.41 -15.19
CA ILE A 128 9.38 -1.78 -13.89
C ILE A 128 9.25 -0.25 -14.00
N LYS A 129 9.79 0.38 -15.04
CA LYS A 129 9.62 1.83 -15.26
C LYS A 129 8.14 2.22 -15.37
N ASN A 130 7.34 1.48 -16.13
CA ASN A 130 5.90 1.75 -16.25
C ASN A 130 5.16 1.68 -14.90
N ILE A 131 5.59 0.77 -14.01
CA ILE A 131 5.04 0.68 -12.64
C ILE A 131 5.42 1.94 -11.86
N MET A 132 6.70 2.33 -11.89
CA MET A 132 7.18 3.49 -11.14
C MET A 132 6.54 4.80 -11.61
N ASP A 133 6.24 4.94 -12.90
CA ASP A 133 5.54 6.13 -13.44
C ASP A 133 4.07 6.23 -12.98
N THR A 134 3.51 5.17 -12.37
CA THR A 134 2.11 5.10 -11.92
C THR A 134 1.96 5.27 -10.40
N LEU A 135 3.04 5.06 -9.64
CA LEU A 135 3.07 5.17 -8.18
C LEU A 135 3.22 6.62 -7.72
#